data_AF-A0A960M7C5-F1
#
_entry.id   AF-A0A960M7C5-F1
#
_cell.length_a   1.000
_cell.length_b   1.000
_cell.length_c   1.000
_cell.angle_alpha   90.00
_cell.angle_beta   90.00
_cell.angle_gamma   90.00
#
_symmetry.space_group_name_H-M   'P 1'
#
loop_
_entity.id
_entity.type
_entity.pdbx_description
1 polymer ?
#
loop_
_entity_poly.entity_id
_entity_poly.type
_entity_poly.pdbx_seq_one_letter_code
_entity_poly.pdbx_strand_id
1 'polypeptide(L)'
;MKGFCPLASGSKGNALYLGTDQTKLLIDVGISYRTLEERLREIEVSIEEIDAVLISHEHSDHIRGLEKLCRSHKIPVFANSETAKAILSNMKMMPRFKIFSTGESFEFGDVQIHPFSVQHDTLDPVAFTFQFRGIKVGICTDLGYVTTLVTAHLRDCDYLYIEANHEPSMVYACPRPPIYKQRV
;
A
#
# COMPACT_ATOMS: atom_id res chain seq x y z
N MET A 1 2.17 17.16 -8.65
CA MET A 1 2.65 16.13 -7.71
C MET A 1 3.84 16.73 -6.97
N LYS A 2 3.80 16.78 -5.62
CA LYS A 2 4.91 17.30 -4.79
C LYS A 2 5.93 16.22 -4.49
N GLY A 3 5.51 14.97 -4.36
CA GLY A 3 6.41 13.85 -4.21
C GLY A 3 5.74 12.52 -4.50
N PHE A 4 6.52 11.60 -5.03
CA PHE A 4 6.18 10.19 -5.19
C PHE A 4 7.46 9.39 -4.97
N CYS A 5 7.57 8.71 -3.83
CA CYS A 5 8.84 8.10 -3.42
C CYS A 5 8.62 6.76 -2.73
N PRO A 6 9.12 5.66 -3.30
CA PRO A 6 9.20 4.37 -2.60
C PRO A 6 10.17 4.51 -1.42
N LEU A 7 9.66 4.42 -0.20
CA LEU A 7 10.45 4.45 1.03
C LEU A 7 11.06 3.07 1.32
N ALA A 8 10.35 2.02 0.92
CA ALA A 8 10.81 0.65 0.90
C ALA A 8 10.01 -0.19 -0.10
N SER A 9 10.66 -1.21 -0.66
CA SER A 9 10.06 -2.13 -1.64
C SER A 9 10.62 -3.53 -1.45
N GLY A 10 9.75 -4.53 -1.43
CA GLY A 10 10.08 -5.94 -1.40
C GLY A 10 9.75 -6.65 -0.09
N SER A 11 10.10 -7.95 0.00
CA SER A 11 9.63 -8.89 1.02
C SER A 11 10.04 -8.59 2.48
N LYS A 12 10.76 -7.49 2.72
CA LYS A 12 11.16 -7.02 4.06
C LYS A 12 10.31 -5.84 4.55
N GLY A 13 9.46 -5.30 3.69
CA GLY A 13 8.59 -4.18 3.97
C GLY A 13 8.36 -3.31 2.74
N ASN A 14 7.10 -3.04 2.43
CA ASN A 14 6.66 -2.07 1.45
C ASN A 14 6.16 -0.80 2.16
N ALA A 15 6.59 0.36 1.67
CA ALA A 15 6.08 1.65 2.11
C ALA A 15 6.32 2.67 1.01
N LEU A 16 5.29 3.41 0.64
CA LEU A 16 5.31 4.35 -0.47
C LEU A 16 4.72 5.69 -0.03
N TYR A 17 5.41 6.77 -0.36
CA TYR A 17 4.95 8.13 -0.12
C TYR A 17 4.32 8.73 -1.38
N LEU A 18 3.13 9.32 -1.24
CA LEU A 18 2.48 10.13 -2.28
C LEU A 18 2.09 11.49 -1.68
N GLY A 19 2.65 12.56 -2.23
CA GLY A 19 2.40 13.93 -1.81
C GLY A 19 1.84 14.79 -2.95
N THR A 20 0.73 15.47 -2.68
CA THR A 20 0.20 16.59 -3.48
C THR A 20 0.51 17.91 -2.77
N ASP A 21 -0.07 19.01 -3.27
CA ASP A 21 0.10 20.31 -2.62
C ASP A 21 -0.67 20.41 -1.29
N GLN A 22 -1.72 19.60 -1.10
CA GLN A 22 -2.58 19.67 0.10
C GLN A 22 -2.61 18.37 0.91
N THR A 23 -2.09 17.26 0.38
CA THR A 23 -2.30 15.94 0.96
C THR A 23 -1.06 15.09 0.86
N LYS A 24 -0.64 14.50 1.98
CA LYS A 24 0.50 13.60 2.11
C LYS A 24 0.03 12.25 2.62
N LEU A 25 0.17 11.23 1.78
CA LEU A 25 -0.30 9.88 2.02
C LEU A 25 0.88 8.93 2.17
N LEU A 26 0.73 7.98 3.07
CA LEU A 26 1.50 6.74 3.07
C LEU A 26 0.63 5.62 2.53
N ILE A 27 1.17 4.86 1.57
CA ILE A 27 0.61 3.62 1.08
C ILE A 27 1.47 2.51 1.66
N ASP A 28 0.85 1.73 2.54
CA ASP A 28 1.47 0.72 3.39
C ASP A 28 2.58 1.25 4.32
N VAL A 29 2.84 0.49 5.37
CA VAL A 29 3.84 0.78 6.41
C VAL A 29 4.52 -0.51 6.86
N GLY A 30 5.01 -1.26 5.87
CA GLY A 30 5.66 -2.57 6.02
C GLY A 30 7.03 -2.57 6.67
N ILE A 31 7.64 -1.41 6.82
CA ILE A 31 8.93 -1.23 7.49
C ILE A 31 8.74 -0.81 8.95
N SER A 32 9.81 -0.89 9.75
CA SER A 32 9.75 -0.44 11.14
C SER A 32 9.45 1.07 11.20
N TYR A 33 8.73 1.52 12.24
CA TYR A 33 8.44 2.96 12.46
C TYR A 33 9.70 3.83 12.40
N ARG A 34 10.80 3.36 13.00
CA ARG A 34 12.08 4.07 12.98
C ARG A 34 12.60 4.23 11.55
N THR A 35 12.59 3.16 10.76
CA THR A 35 13.02 3.19 9.36
C THR A 35 12.09 4.08 8.53
N LEU A 36 10.78 4.02 8.75
CA LEU A 36 9.81 4.89 8.08
C LEU A 36 10.13 6.37 8.32
N GLU A 37 10.36 6.74 9.57
CA GLU A 37 10.70 8.11 9.98
C GLU A 37 12.05 8.55 9.39
N GLU A 38 13.06 7.68 9.38
CA GLU A 38 14.35 7.94 8.73
C GLU A 38 14.19 8.18 7.22
N ARG A 39 13.42 7.34 6.52
CA ARG A 39 13.17 7.47 5.06
C ARG A 39 12.36 8.70 4.68
N LEU A 40 11.38 9.08 5.50
CA LEU A 40 10.63 10.31 5.29
C LEU A 40 11.53 11.54 5.42
N ARG A 41 12.42 11.57 6.42
CA ARG A 41 13.39 12.67 6.56
C ARG A 41 14.35 12.78 5.38
N GLU A 42 14.75 11.66 4.77
CA GLU A 42 15.61 11.66 3.57
C GLU A 42 14.96 12.38 2.37
N ILE A 43 13.63 12.43 2.33
CA ILE A 43 12.86 13.18 1.32
C ILE A 43 12.30 14.51 1.87
N GLU A 44 12.85 15.00 2.99
CA GLU A 44 12.47 16.26 3.64
C GLU A 44 10.99 16.32 4.05
N VAL A 45 10.40 15.18 4.39
CA VAL A 45 9.02 15.08 4.92
C VAL A 45 9.07 14.62 6.37
N SER A 46 8.33 15.30 7.26
CA SER A 46 8.15 14.85 8.64
C SER A 46 6.98 13.89 8.76
N ILE A 47 7.05 12.94 9.69
CA ILE A 47 5.94 11.99 9.94
C ILE A 47 4.68 12.72 10.43
N GLU A 48 4.83 13.86 11.10
CA GLU A 48 3.76 14.73 11.57
C GLU A 48 3.00 15.42 10.44
N GLU A 49 3.58 15.48 9.24
CA GLU A 49 2.94 16.05 8.07
C GLU A 49 2.13 15.02 7.28
N ILE A 50 2.16 13.74 7.66
CA ILE A 50 1.39 12.69 6.99
C ILE A 50 -0.07 12.78 7.42
N ASP A 51 -0.96 12.94 6.45
CA ASP A 51 -2.39 13.15 6.66
C ASP A 51 -3.17 11.85 6.83
N ALA A 52 -2.75 10.77 6.14
CA ALA A 52 -3.39 9.46 6.21
C ALA A 52 -2.46 8.32 5.79
N VAL A 53 -2.80 7.12 6.26
CA VAL A 53 -2.21 5.85 5.81
C VAL A 53 -3.28 5.03 5.09
N LEU A 54 -2.96 4.49 3.93
CA LEU A 54 -3.77 3.50 3.22
C LEU A 54 -3.10 2.15 3.30
N ILE A 55 -3.85 1.10 3.64
CA ILE A 55 -3.36 -0.27 3.71
C ILE A 55 -3.97 -1.09 2.59
N SER A 56 -3.12 -1.76 1.81
CA SER A 56 -3.51 -2.63 0.70
C SER A 56 -4.05 -3.98 1.19
N HIS A 57 -3.37 -4.60 2.16
CA HIS A 57 -3.72 -5.88 2.77
C HIS A 57 -2.96 -6.12 4.10
N GLU A 58 -3.26 -7.20 4.80
CA GLU A 58 -2.85 -7.45 6.19
C GLU A 58 -1.47 -8.11 6.37
N HIS A 59 -0.71 -8.35 5.31
CA HIS A 59 0.58 -9.02 5.46
C HIS A 59 1.59 -8.18 6.24
N SER A 60 2.49 -8.88 6.94
CA SER A 60 3.41 -8.22 7.87
C SER A 60 4.32 -7.20 7.18
N ASP A 61 4.75 -7.48 5.95
CA ASP A 61 5.53 -6.57 5.12
C ASP A 61 4.71 -5.42 4.52
N HIS A 62 3.46 -5.23 4.93
CA HIS A 62 2.64 -4.05 4.65
C HIS A 62 2.20 -3.32 5.93
N ILE A 63 2.17 -4.01 7.08
CA ILE A 63 1.63 -3.44 8.33
C ILE A 63 2.60 -3.44 9.52
N ARG A 64 3.84 -3.89 9.36
CA ARG A 64 4.83 -4.05 10.46
C ARG A 64 5.01 -2.80 11.33
N GLY A 65 5.05 -1.62 10.71
CA GLY A 65 5.24 -0.34 11.37
C GLY A 65 3.95 0.27 11.92
N LEU A 66 2.78 -0.25 11.51
CA LEU A 66 1.47 0.36 11.74
C LEU A 66 1.15 0.51 13.22
N GLU A 67 1.38 -0.52 14.04
CA GLU A 67 1.04 -0.47 15.46
C GLU A 67 1.79 0.65 16.19
N LYS A 68 3.10 0.78 15.93
CA LYS A 68 3.91 1.82 16.56
C LYS A 68 3.55 3.20 16.03
N LEU A 69 3.27 3.32 14.73
CA LEU A 69 2.81 4.56 14.10
C LEU A 69 1.52 5.07 14.76
N CYS A 70 0.50 4.23 14.88
CA CYS A 70 -0.79 4.61 15.47
C CYS A 70 -0.70 4.89 16.99
N ARG A 71 0.29 4.33 17.70
CA ARG A 71 0.54 4.66 19.12
C ARG A 71 1.19 6.03 19.27
N SER A 72 2.12 6.36 18.37
CA SER A 72 2.86 7.62 18.40
C SER A 72 2.03 8.78 17.86
N HIS A 73 1.19 8.53 16.85
CA HIS A 73 0.49 9.55 16.07
C HIS A 73 -0.98 9.23 15.87
N LYS A 74 -1.83 10.25 15.81
CA LYS A 74 -3.28 10.12 15.56
C LYS A 74 -3.61 10.20 14.06
N ILE A 75 -2.83 9.50 13.24
CA ILE A 75 -3.03 9.48 11.78
C ILE A 75 -4.18 8.51 11.44
N PRO A 76 -5.19 8.94 10.66
CA PRO A 76 -6.26 8.05 10.21
C PRO A 76 -5.71 6.95 9.30
N VAL A 77 -6.16 5.72 9.55
CA VAL A 77 -5.77 4.54 8.75
C VAL A 77 -6.97 4.09 7.93
N PHE A 78 -6.78 3.97 6.63
CA PHE A 78 -7.77 3.52 5.67
C PHE A 78 -7.50 2.07 5.27
N ALA A 79 -8.52 1.23 5.35
CA ALA A 79 -8.49 -0.17 4.93
C ALA A 79 -9.92 -0.62 4.59
N ASN A 80 -10.09 -1.66 3.77
CA ASN A 80 -11.40 -2.30 3.64
C ASN A 80 -11.75 -3.11 4.90
N SER A 81 -12.99 -3.59 4.98
CA SER A 81 -13.50 -4.29 6.16
C SER A 81 -12.71 -5.56 6.49
N GLU A 82 -12.35 -6.36 5.49
CA GLU A 82 -11.66 -7.64 5.71
C GLU A 82 -10.21 -7.43 6.15
N THR A 83 -9.49 -6.51 5.49
CA THR A 83 -8.14 -6.10 5.89
C THR A 83 -8.13 -5.53 7.31
N ALA A 84 -9.08 -4.64 7.64
CA ALA A 84 -9.19 -4.07 8.98
C ALA A 84 -9.44 -5.15 10.04
N LYS A 85 -10.36 -6.08 9.81
CA LYS A 85 -10.63 -7.22 10.72
C LYS A 85 -9.38 -8.08 10.93
N ALA A 86 -8.68 -8.42 9.85
CA ALA A 86 -7.48 -9.24 9.91
C ALA A 86 -6.36 -8.53 10.70
N ILE A 87 -6.16 -7.23 10.49
CA ILE A 87 -5.22 -6.43 11.27
C ILE A 87 -5.63 -6.39 12.75
N LEU A 88 -6.91 -6.15 13.06
CA LEU A 88 -7.41 -6.10 14.43
C LEU A 88 -7.25 -7.42 15.17
N SER A 89 -7.35 -8.55 14.48
CA SER A 89 -7.15 -9.88 15.09
C SER A 89 -5.69 -10.13 15.51
N ASN A 90 -4.75 -9.43 14.87
CA ASN A 90 -3.30 -9.61 15.07
C ASN A 90 -2.64 -8.50 15.90
N MET A 91 -3.32 -7.36 16.12
CA MET A 91 -2.78 -6.22 16.86
C MET A 91 -3.34 -6.09 18.28
N LYS A 92 -2.49 -5.74 19.24
CA LYS A 92 -2.89 -5.54 20.64
C LYS A 92 -3.65 -4.23 20.87
N MET A 93 -3.51 -3.28 19.95
CA MET A 93 -4.18 -1.98 19.98
C MET A 93 -5.06 -1.87 18.74
N MET A 94 -6.24 -1.28 18.89
CA MET A 94 -7.15 -1.04 17.75
C MET A 94 -6.84 0.32 17.10
N PRO A 95 -6.28 0.37 15.88
CA PRO A 95 -6.30 1.59 15.10
C PRO A 95 -7.75 2.00 14.84
N ARG A 96 -8.04 3.30 14.86
CA ARG A 96 -9.35 3.78 14.43
C ARG A 96 -9.37 3.80 12.90
N PHE A 97 -9.77 2.67 12.33
CA PHE A 97 -9.90 2.53 10.88
C PHE A 97 -11.01 3.41 10.33
N LYS A 98 -10.73 4.02 9.18
CA LYS A 98 -11.73 4.54 8.24
C LYS A 98 -11.92 3.49 7.17
N ILE A 99 -13.11 2.90 7.11
CA ILE A 99 -13.40 1.81 6.19
C ILE A 99 -13.77 2.37 4.83
N PHE A 100 -13.08 1.90 3.78
CA PHE A 100 -13.52 2.09 2.39
C PHE A 100 -14.14 0.80 1.85
N SER A 101 -14.94 0.92 0.80
CA SER A 101 -15.44 -0.22 0.03
C SER A 101 -14.51 -0.49 -1.15
N THR A 102 -14.10 -1.74 -1.34
CA THR A 102 -13.33 -2.14 -2.52
C THR A 102 -14.17 -1.92 -3.78
N GLY A 103 -13.59 -1.24 -4.79
CA GLY A 103 -14.27 -0.88 -6.04
C GLY A 103 -15.05 0.44 -5.99
N GLU A 104 -15.14 1.12 -4.84
CA GLU A 104 -15.76 2.44 -4.73
C GLU A 104 -14.71 3.53 -4.51
N SER A 105 -14.75 4.56 -5.37
CA SER A 105 -13.87 5.73 -5.19
C SER A 105 -14.29 6.55 -3.98
N PHE A 106 -13.30 7.11 -3.28
CA PHE A 106 -13.51 8.09 -2.22
C PHE A 106 -12.51 9.24 -2.35
N GLU A 107 -12.81 10.35 -1.70
CA GLU A 107 -11.94 11.54 -1.72
C GLU A 107 -11.28 11.74 -0.36
N PHE A 108 -10.02 12.15 -0.39
CA PHE A 108 -9.28 12.59 0.78
C PHE A 108 -8.40 13.79 0.41
N GLY A 109 -8.73 14.95 0.99
CA GLY A 109 -8.09 16.21 0.62
C GLY A 109 -8.33 16.55 -0.85
N ASP A 110 -7.26 16.73 -1.63
CA ASP A 110 -7.31 17.00 -3.08
C ASP A 110 -7.10 15.76 -3.95
N VAL A 111 -7.19 14.56 -3.36
CA VAL A 111 -6.93 13.27 -4.03
C VAL A 111 -8.19 12.42 -4.09
N GLN A 112 -8.59 12.03 -5.29
CA GLN A 112 -9.55 10.95 -5.50
C GLN A 112 -8.82 9.62 -5.50
N ILE A 113 -9.25 8.71 -4.64
CA ILE A 113 -8.63 7.41 -4.41
C ILE A 113 -9.62 6.33 -4.84
N HIS A 114 -9.16 5.38 -5.64
CA HIS A 114 -9.96 4.24 -6.06
C HIS A 114 -9.24 2.92 -5.73
N PRO A 115 -9.70 2.20 -4.70
CA PRO A 115 -9.24 0.83 -4.40
C PRO A 115 -9.89 -0.16 -5.37
N PHE A 116 -9.11 -1.07 -5.94
CA PHE A 116 -9.61 -2.15 -6.79
C PHE A 116 -9.00 -3.49 -6.41
N SER A 117 -9.78 -4.56 -6.51
CA SER A 117 -9.34 -5.90 -6.11
C SER A 117 -8.20 -6.40 -6.97
N VAL A 118 -7.22 -7.02 -6.32
CA VAL A 118 -6.17 -7.82 -6.95
C VAL A 118 -6.27 -9.28 -6.52
N GLN A 119 -5.56 -10.18 -7.21
CA GLN A 119 -5.44 -11.56 -6.76
C GLN A 119 -4.17 -11.70 -5.93
N HIS A 120 -4.34 -11.93 -4.63
CA HIS A 120 -3.27 -12.22 -3.68
C HIS A 120 -3.81 -13.14 -2.57
N ASP A 121 -2.94 -13.77 -1.77
CA ASP A 121 -3.32 -14.77 -0.77
C ASP A 121 -3.91 -14.20 0.53
N THR A 122 -4.78 -13.19 0.40
CA THR A 122 -5.56 -12.59 1.49
C THR A 122 -7.05 -12.50 1.12
N LEU A 123 -7.89 -12.09 2.09
CA LEU A 123 -9.34 -12.10 1.92
C LEU A 123 -9.87 -11.05 0.92
N ASP A 124 -9.32 -9.84 0.93
CA ASP A 124 -9.70 -8.76 0.02
C ASP A 124 -8.52 -7.80 -0.22
N PRO A 125 -7.45 -8.26 -0.91
CA PRO A 125 -6.31 -7.41 -1.22
C PRO A 125 -6.68 -6.38 -2.29
N VAL A 126 -6.23 -5.14 -2.09
CA VAL A 126 -6.49 -4.05 -3.04
C VAL A 126 -5.21 -3.39 -3.52
N ALA A 127 -5.25 -3.01 -4.79
CA ALA A 127 -4.38 -1.99 -5.35
C ALA A 127 -5.13 -0.66 -5.42
N PHE A 128 -4.40 0.44 -5.65
CA PHE A 128 -4.98 1.78 -5.63
C PHE A 128 -4.66 2.54 -6.91
N THR A 129 -5.63 3.30 -7.40
CA THR A 129 -5.35 4.42 -8.29
C THR A 129 -5.66 5.74 -7.60
N PHE A 130 -4.85 6.75 -7.88
CA PHE A 130 -4.95 8.09 -7.32
C PHE A 130 -5.10 9.06 -8.46
N GLN A 131 -6.08 9.95 -8.37
CA GLN A 131 -6.31 11.01 -9.34
C GLN A 131 -6.30 12.35 -8.64
N PHE A 132 -5.47 13.27 -9.13
CA PHE A 132 -5.39 14.64 -8.64
C PHE A 132 -4.87 15.55 -9.77
N ARG A 133 -5.52 16.70 -9.97
CA ARG A 133 -5.12 17.72 -10.96
C ARG A 133 -4.90 17.17 -12.39
N GLY A 134 -5.72 16.20 -12.79
CA GLY A 134 -5.62 15.56 -14.10
C GLY A 134 -4.46 14.56 -14.24
N ILE A 135 -3.71 14.29 -13.17
CA ILE A 135 -2.68 13.25 -13.11
C ILE A 135 -3.31 11.99 -12.52
N LYS A 136 -3.05 10.84 -13.13
CA LYS A 136 -3.41 9.52 -12.63
C LYS A 136 -2.18 8.71 -12.25
N VAL A 137 -2.13 8.25 -11.00
CA VAL A 137 -1.07 7.38 -10.47
C VAL A 137 -1.65 6.02 -10.13
N GLY A 138 -1.09 4.95 -10.68
CA GLY A 138 -1.44 3.57 -10.33
C GLY A 138 -0.39 2.94 -9.42
N ILE A 139 -0.83 2.33 -8.32
CA ILE A 139 0.03 1.59 -7.39
C ILE A 139 -0.54 0.18 -7.26
N CYS A 140 0.22 -0.82 -7.69
CA CYS A 140 -0.19 -2.21 -7.69
C CYS A 140 0.99 -3.12 -7.31
N THR A 141 1.07 -3.48 -6.03
CA THR A 141 2.04 -4.46 -5.52
C THR A 141 1.34 -5.79 -5.24
N ASP A 142 2.13 -6.84 -4.98
CA ASP A 142 1.63 -8.17 -4.61
C ASP A 142 0.70 -8.75 -5.68
N LEU A 143 1.13 -8.57 -6.93
CA LEU A 143 0.35 -8.98 -8.08
C LEU A 143 0.72 -10.42 -8.46
N GLY A 144 -0.15 -11.37 -8.14
CA GLY A 144 0.03 -12.76 -8.60
C GLY A 144 -0.17 -12.89 -10.11
N TYR A 145 -1.29 -12.35 -10.63
CA TYR A 145 -1.63 -12.38 -12.05
C TYR A 145 -2.29 -11.08 -12.49
N VAL A 146 -1.93 -10.58 -13.67
CA VAL A 146 -2.50 -9.37 -14.26
C VAL A 146 -3.87 -9.71 -14.87
N THR A 147 -4.94 -9.39 -14.17
CA THR A 147 -6.31 -9.59 -14.69
C THR A 147 -6.73 -8.44 -15.63
N THR A 148 -7.82 -8.65 -16.37
CA THR A 148 -8.47 -7.60 -17.17
C THR A 148 -8.88 -6.40 -16.32
N LEU A 149 -9.32 -6.65 -15.07
CA LEU A 149 -9.69 -5.60 -14.12
C LEU A 149 -8.48 -4.71 -13.79
N VAL A 150 -7.36 -5.34 -13.43
CA VAL A 150 -6.09 -4.64 -13.16
C VAL A 150 -5.66 -3.81 -14.37
N THR A 151 -5.70 -4.41 -15.56
CA THR A 151 -5.35 -3.71 -16.81
C THR A 151 -6.26 -2.50 -17.07
N ALA A 152 -7.56 -2.63 -16.81
CA ALA A 152 -8.53 -1.54 -17.01
C ALA A 152 -8.29 -0.38 -16.04
N HIS A 153 -8.05 -0.66 -14.76
CA HIS A 153 -7.79 0.40 -13.77
C HIS A 153 -6.44 1.08 -13.98
N LEU A 154 -5.42 0.35 -14.41
CA LEU A 154 -4.08 0.90 -14.65
C LEU A 154 -3.91 1.55 -16.03
N ARG A 155 -4.93 1.48 -16.91
CA ARG A 155 -4.91 2.15 -18.21
C ARG A 155 -4.83 3.67 -18.04
N ASP A 156 -4.10 4.33 -18.93
CA ASP A 156 -3.96 5.79 -18.99
C ASP A 156 -3.41 6.41 -17.68
N CYS A 157 -2.67 5.64 -16.88
CA CYS A 157 -1.89 6.19 -15.77
C CYS A 157 -0.67 6.95 -16.29
N ASP A 158 -0.46 8.16 -15.80
CA ASP A 158 0.76 8.94 -16.06
C ASP A 158 1.96 8.34 -15.31
N TYR A 159 1.71 7.80 -14.12
CA TYR A 159 2.71 7.13 -13.29
C TYR A 159 2.20 5.76 -12.86
N LEU A 160 3.09 4.77 -12.93
CA LEU A 160 2.78 3.40 -12.54
C LEU A 160 3.88 2.86 -11.63
N TYR A 161 3.48 2.38 -10.46
CA TYR A 161 4.33 1.61 -9.56
C TYR A 161 3.77 0.20 -9.46
N ILE A 162 4.48 -0.74 -10.07
CA ILE A 162 4.10 -2.14 -10.13
C ILE A 162 5.20 -3.01 -9.55
N GLU A 163 4.80 -4.11 -8.91
CA GLU A 163 5.73 -5.15 -8.55
C GLU A 163 6.28 -5.86 -9.81
N ALA A 164 7.59 -6.11 -9.82
CA ALA A 164 8.30 -6.79 -10.89
C ALA A 164 9.15 -7.95 -10.34
N ASN A 165 8.56 -8.79 -9.48
CA ASN A 165 9.25 -9.89 -8.81
C ASN A 165 9.16 -11.24 -9.58
N HIS A 166 8.53 -11.25 -10.76
CA HIS A 166 8.22 -12.48 -11.50
C HIS A 166 9.29 -12.78 -12.56
N GLU A 167 10.23 -13.65 -12.19
CA GLU A 167 11.10 -14.37 -13.14
C GLU A 167 11.02 -15.87 -12.85
N PRO A 168 10.32 -16.67 -13.69
CA PRO A 168 10.06 -18.09 -13.41
C PRO A 168 11.33 -18.91 -13.14
N SER A 169 12.38 -18.69 -13.94
CA SER A 169 13.70 -19.32 -13.77
C SER A 169 14.26 -19.10 -12.36
N MET A 170 14.16 -17.87 -11.86
CA MET A 170 14.66 -17.50 -10.53
C MET A 170 13.76 -18.03 -9.41
N VAL A 171 12.44 -18.09 -9.62
CA VAL A 171 11.49 -18.68 -8.66
C VAL A 171 11.74 -20.19 -8.50
N TYR A 172 11.99 -20.91 -9.59
CA TYR A 172 12.33 -22.33 -9.52
C TYR A 172 13.70 -22.57 -8.89
N ALA A 173 14.68 -21.71 -9.15
CA ALA A 173 16.03 -21.81 -8.57
C ALA A 173 16.10 -21.40 -7.08
N CYS A 174 15.15 -20.60 -6.61
CA CYS A 174 15.09 -20.08 -5.24
C CYS A 174 14.82 -21.20 -4.19
N PRO A 175 15.39 -21.12 -2.97
CA PRO A 175 15.18 -22.12 -1.91
C PRO A 175 13.79 -22.08 -1.25
N ARG A 176 12.85 -21.27 -1.77
CA ARG A 176 11.48 -21.19 -1.24
C ARG A 176 10.79 -22.56 -1.28
N PRO A 177 9.93 -22.88 -0.28
CA PRO A 177 9.16 -24.12 -0.29
C PRO A 177 8.29 -24.27 -1.55
N PRO A 178 8.04 -25.52 -2.03
CA PRO A 178 7.31 -25.79 -3.26
C PRO A 178 5.91 -25.16 -3.31
N ILE A 179 5.24 -25.03 -2.16
CA ILE A 179 3.90 -24.44 -2.06
C ILE A 179 3.85 -22.98 -2.50
N TYR A 180 4.97 -22.24 -2.37
CA TYR A 180 5.07 -20.86 -2.85
C TYR A 180 5.45 -20.81 -4.33
N LYS A 181 6.13 -21.84 -4.85
CA LYS A 181 6.50 -21.94 -6.28
C LYS A 181 5.32 -22.35 -7.17
N GLN A 182 4.36 -23.12 -6.63
CA GLN A 182 3.16 -23.55 -7.35
C GLN A 182 2.12 -22.44 -7.57
N ARG A 183 2.32 -21.28 -6.94
CA ARG A 183 1.47 -20.10 -7.09
C ARG A 183 1.93 -19.18 -8.23
N VAL A 184 3.00 -19.57 -8.92
CA VAL A 184 3.75 -18.75 -9.89
C VAL A 184 3.67 -19.36 -11.28
#